data_AF-A0A2M8MUY5-F1
#
_entry.id   AF-A0A2M8MUY5-F1
#
_cell.length_a   1.000
_cell.length_b   1.000
_cell.length_c   1.000
_cell.angle_alpha   90.00
_cell.angle_beta   90.00
_cell.angle_gamma   90.00
#
_symmetry.space_group_name_H-M   'P 1'
#
loop_
_entity.id
_entity.type
_entity.pdbx_description
1 polymer ?
#
loop_
_entity_poly.entity_id
_entity_poly.type
_entity_poly.pdbx_seq_one_letter_code
_entity_poly.pdbx_strand_id
1 'polypeptide(L)'
;MGTVTSTPMTCLFQQTMARPPAGHLAQRTRWPRRACHRGCVLSAKIRNVTMYTSTPVFRPSKPPTLSAIAVGLAAFHIALLWAALVVGSVGSDRAVLQSILASYGGAVAGLSGFATVYLTSGRSLAALGLRRVPAPWLFLAVGLGAGGFGASILIQDLYRNVFGFSEADTQAVLHVAMQSGIFPFALAFVGGAILTPIGEDFLFRGVIANALNKYGLWAGVGLSALIFGIVHQLDSFSCLQPLWA
;
A
#
# COMPACT_ATOMS: atom_id res chain seq x y z
N MET A 1 38.14 46.93 4.55
CA MET A 1 38.03 46.00 5.69
C MET A 1 37.24 44.79 5.23
N GLY A 2 37.80 43.58 5.38
CA GLY A 2 37.12 42.31 5.08
C GLY A 2 37.78 41.48 3.97
N THR A 3 38.98 40.95 4.23
CA THR A 3 39.66 39.95 3.40
C THR A 3 39.10 38.55 3.67
N VAL A 4 38.57 37.89 2.65
CA VAL A 4 38.13 36.48 2.71
C VAL A 4 39.29 35.60 2.22
N THR A 5 39.83 34.79 3.13
CA THR A 5 40.89 33.81 2.87
C THR A 5 40.27 32.45 2.50
N SER A 6 40.58 31.95 1.31
CA SER A 6 40.24 30.59 0.86
C SER A 6 41.34 29.61 1.24
N THR A 7 41.04 28.62 2.07
CA THR A 7 41.89 27.45 2.34
C THR A 7 41.49 26.26 1.46
N PRO A 8 42.44 25.57 0.79
CA PRO A 8 42.15 24.29 0.14
C PRO A 8 42.31 23.13 1.13
N MET A 9 41.25 22.33 1.31
CA MET A 9 41.33 21.01 1.94
C MET A 9 42.04 20.04 1.00
N THR A 10 43.27 19.67 1.35
CA THR A 10 44.01 18.58 0.72
C THR A 10 43.72 17.30 1.51
N CYS A 11 42.88 16.41 0.98
CA CYS A 11 42.73 15.06 1.52
C CYS A 11 43.88 14.19 1.02
N LEU A 12 44.93 14.09 1.85
CA LEU A 12 46.07 13.19 1.65
C LEU A 12 45.65 11.76 2.04
N PHE A 13 45.39 10.92 1.05
CA PHE A 13 45.12 9.48 1.25
C PHE A 13 46.46 8.74 1.35
N GLN A 14 46.98 8.60 2.57
CA GLN A 14 48.23 7.89 2.84
C GLN A 14 47.93 6.39 2.98
N GLN A 15 48.01 5.64 1.88
CA GLN A 15 48.02 4.17 1.91
C GLN A 15 49.42 3.67 2.27
N THR A 16 49.62 3.31 3.53
CA THR A 16 50.74 2.47 3.96
C THR A 16 50.47 1.03 3.52
N MET A 17 51.00 0.65 2.34
CA MET A 17 51.08 -0.76 1.95
C MET A 17 52.25 -1.42 2.69
N ALA A 18 51.92 -2.26 3.68
CA ALA A 18 52.86 -3.18 4.29
C ALA A 18 53.32 -4.22 3.25
N ARG A 19 54.64 -4.33 3.04
CA ARG A 19 55.25 -5.39 2.23
C ARG A 19 55.15 -6.72 2.99
N PRO A 20 54.63 -7.80 2.39
CA PRO A 20 54.78 -9.13 2.97
C PRO A 20 56.26 -9.58 2.87
N PRO A 21 56.78 -10.28 3.88
CA PRO A 21 58.15 -10.75 3.90
C PRO A 21 58.40 -11.81 2.82
N ALA A 22 59.58 -11.74 2.22
CA ALA A 22 60.07 -12.69 1.23
C ALA A 22 60.42 -14.02 1.90
N GLY A 23 59.88 -15.11 1.38
CA GLY A 23 60.36 -16.45 1.67
C GLY A 23 59.24 -17.45 1.93
N HIS A 24 58.74 -18.10 0.88
CA HIS A 24 58.58 -19.55 0.87
C HIS A 24 58.34 -20.03 -0.57
N LEU A 25 59.32 -20.79 -1.06
CA LEU A 25 59.29 -21.57 -2.29
C LEU A 25 58.38 -22.80 -2.14
N ALA A 26 57.77 -23.19 -3.28
CA ALA A 26 57.12 -24.47 -3.59
C ALA A 26 55.74 -24.72 -2.91
N GLN A 27 54.69 -25.16 -3.62
CA GLN A 27 54.67 -26.35 -4.47
C GLN A 27 53.70 -26.27 -5.66
N ARG A 28 54.03 -27.11 -6.64
CA ARG A 28 53.46 -27.27 -7.97
C ARG A 28 52.09 -27.98 -7.98
N THR A 29 51.21 -27.45 -8.84
CA THR A 29 50.34 -28.15 -9.82
C THR A 29 49.86 -29.58 -9.55
N ARG A 30 48.54 -29.79 -9.56
CA ARG A 30 47.82 -30.68 -10.51
C ARG A 30 46.30 -30.60 -10.27
N TRP A 31 45.59 -29.94 -11.18
CA TRP A 31 44.14 -30.12 -11.34
C TRP A 31 43.90 -31.15 -12.44
N PRO A 32 43.16 -32.25 -12.18
CA PRO A 32 42.86 -33.23 -13.20
C PRO A 32 41.82 -32.66 -14.19
N ARG A 33 42.20 -32.71 -15.47
CA ARG A 33 41.32 -32.57 -16.64
C ARG A 33 40.43 -33.81 -16.76
N ARG A 34 39.14 -33.58 -17.05
CA ARG A 34 38.21 -34.30 -17.97
C ARG A 34 36.77 -33.95 -17.52
N ALA A 35 35.75 -33.72 -18.35
CA ALA A 35 35.61 -33.58 -19.79
C ALA A 35 34.19 -33.01 -20.08
N CYS A 36 34.07 -32.26 -21.20
CA CYS A 36 32.93 -32.02 -22.11
C CYS A 36 31.47 -32.18 -21.60
N HIS A 37 30.57 -31.23 -21.84
CA HIS A 37 30.07 -30.93 -23.19
C HIS A 37 29.45 -29.51 -23.33
N ARG A 38 29.85 -28.82 -24.42
CA ARG A 38 29.11 -27.91 -25.33
C ARG A 38 28.20 -26.83 -24.69
N GLY A 39 28.38 -25.53 -24.87
CA GLY A 39 29.06 -24.80 -25.95
C GLY A 39 28.17 -23.64 -26.36
N CYS A 40 28.45 -22.44 -25.83
CA CYS A 40 28.10 -21.19 -26.49
C CYS A 40 29.20 -20.18 -26.12
N VAL A 41 30.14 -20.02 -27.05
CA VAL A 41 31.23 -19.05 -26.96
C VAL A 41 30.78 -17.84 -27.77
N LEU A 42 30.55 -16.73 -27.09
CA LEU A 42 30.81 -15.41 -27.64
C LEU A 42 31.64 -14.64 -26.62
N SER A 43 32.93 -14.67 -26.89
CA SER A 43 33.99 -13.98 -26.18
C SER A 43 33.98 -12.51 -26.60
N ALA A 44 33.62 -11.63 -25.68
CA ALA A 44 34.05 -10.24 -25.69
C ALA A 44 34.67 -9.93 -24.34
N LYS A 45 35.98 -9.74 -24.39
CA LYS A 45 36.95 -9.58 -23.33
C LYS A 45 36.78 -8.22 -22.64
N ILE A 46 35.83 -8.11 -21.70
CA ILE A 46 35.84 -7.05 -20.68
C ILE A 46 36.36 -7.69 -19.39
N ARG A 47 37.68 -7.66 -19.21
CA ARG A 47 38.32 -8.07 -17.96
C ARG A 47 38.17 -6.93 -16.97
N ASN A 48 37.61 -7.25 -15.79
CA ASN A 48 37.68 -6.48 -14.56
C ASN A 48 36.90 -5.16 -14.50
N VAL A 49 35.65 -5.13 -14.99
CA VAL A 49 34.67 -4.25 -14.35
C VAL A 49 34.02 -5.07 -13.26
N THR A 50 34.60 -5.04 -12.06
CA THR A 50 33.85 -5.39 -10.85
C THR A 50 32.75 -4.35 -10.76
N MET A 51 31.57 -4.65 -11.31
CA MET A 51 30.38 -3.90 -10.95
C MET A 51 30.21 -4.12 -9.46
N TYR A 52 30.65 -3.15 -8.67
CA TYR A 52 30.02 -2.89 -7.40
C TYR A 52 28.59 -2.50 -7.78
N THR A 53 27.70 -3.49 -7.87
CA THR A 53 26.31 -3.25 -7.57
C THR A 53 26.35 -2.68 -6.17
N SER A 54 26.37 -1.35 -6.07
CA SER A 54 25.95 -0.65 -4.89
C SER A 54 24.50 -1.08 -4.72
N THR A 55 24.28 -2.23 -4.10
CA THR A 55 23.00 -2.57 -3.52
C THR A 55 22.67 -1.33 -2.70
N PRO A 56 21.64 -0.55 -3.07
CA PRO A 56 21.30 0.64 -2.34
C PRO A 56 21.21 0.20 -0.89
N VAL A 57 22.05 0.76 -0.03
CA VAL A 57 22.06 0.44 1.39
C VAL A 57 20.66 0.82 1.87
N PHE A 58 19.80 -0.20 1.99
CA PHE A 58 18.42 -0.04 2.38
C PHE A 58 18.47 0.34 3.85
N ARG A 59 18.58 1.65 4.12
CA ARG A 59 18.45 2.14 5.48
C ARG A 59 17.07 1.68 5.95
N PRO A 60 16.96 0.90 7.03
CA PRO A 60 15.67 0.50 7.54
C PRO A 60 14.90 1.79 7.86
N SER A 61 13.94 2.10 7.00
CA SER A 61 13.11 3.27 7.15
C SER A 61 12.24 3.05 8.38
N LYS A 62 12.34 3.96 9.35
CA LYS A 62 11.55 3.87 10.59
C LYS A 62 10.06 3.68 10.25
N PRO A 63 9.32 2.86 11.01
CA PRO A 63 7.88 2.71 10.81
C PRO A 63 7.15 4.04 11.09
N PRO A 64 5.92 4.23 10.59
CA PRO A 64 5.14 5.43 10.85
C PRO A 64 4.90 5.64 12.36
N THR A 65 4.75 6.90 12.76
CA THR A 65 4.50 7.29 14.16
C THR A 65 3.01 7.31 14.47
N LEU A 66 2.64 7.37 15.76
CA LEU A 66 1.23 7.56 16.14
C LEU A 66 0.67 8.89 15.61
N SER A 67 1.50 9.94 15.54
CA SER A 67 1.10 11.19 14.90
C SER A 67 0.76 11.02 13.42
N ALA A 68 1.44 10.11 12.70
CA ALA A 68 1.10 9.79 11.32
C ALA A 68 -0.28 9.12 11.21
N ILE A 69 -0.66 8.27 12.18
CA ILE A 69 -2.00 7.70 12.26
C ILE A 69 -3.03 8.83 12.41
N ALA A 70 -2.82 9.73 13.37
CA ALA A 70 -3.74 10.83 13.65
C ALA A 70 -3.92 11.76 12.43
N VAL A 71 -2.81 12.15 11.78
CA VAL A 71 -2.84 12.98 10.56
C VAL A 71 -3.55 12.27 9.41
N GLY A 72 -3.25 10.98 9.19
CA GLY A 72 -3.89 10.19 8.14
C GLY A 72 -5.39 10.02 8.35
N LEU A 73 -5.82 9.72 9.58
CA LEU A 73 -7.23 9.64 9.94
C LEU A 73 -7.94 10.99 9.82
N ALA A 74 -7.33 12.09 10.25
CA ALA A 74 -7.93 13.41 10.11
C ALA A 74 -8.16 13.78 8.62
N ALA A 75 -7.15 13.58 7.77
CA ALA A 75 -7.29 13.82 6.33
C ALA A 75 -8.33 12.91 5.67
N PHE A 76 -8.39 11.65 6.07
CA PHE A 76 -9.42 10.69 5.63
C PHE A 76 -10.84 11.20 5.92
N HIS A 77 -11.13 11.60 7.17
CA HIS A 77 -12.46 12.07 7.55
C HIS A 77 -12.82 13.40 6.91
N ILE A 78 -11.87 14.33 6.75
CA ILE A 78 -12.09 15.59 6.03
C ILE A 78 -12.48 15.30 4.57
N ALA A 79 -11.79 14.36 3.92
CA ALA A 79 -12.09 13.96 2.56
C ALA A 79 -13.42 13.20 2.43
N LEU A 80 -13.79 12.36 3.41
CA LEU A 80 -15.12 11.75 3.46
C LEU A 80 -16.21 12.80 3.61
N LEU A 81 -16.06 13.76 4.52
CA LEU A 81 -17.01 14.86 4.70
C LEU A 81 -17.15 15.65 3.40
N TRP A 82 -16.04 15.97 2.75
CA TRP A 82 -16.07 16.64 1.45
C TRP A 82 -16.78 15.80 0.38
N ALA A 83 -16.50 14.50 0.28
CA ALA A 83 -17.17 13.62 -0.66
C ALA A 83 -18.68 13.53 -0.41
N ALA A 84 -19.09 13.46 0.86
CA ALA A 84 -20.50 13.47 1.27
C ALA A 84 -21.19 14.78 0.86
N LEU A 85 -20.53 15.94 1.04
CA LEU A 85 -21.06 17.22 0.59
C LEU A 85 -21.20 17.30 -0.94
N VAL A 86 -20.21 16.78 -1.67
CA VAL A 86 -20.27 16.70 -3.13
C VAL A 86 -21.44 15.82 -3.59
N VAL A 87 -21.60 14.62 -3.02
CA VAL A 87 -22.70 13.72 -3.34
C VAL A 87 -24.05 14.34 -2.99
N GLY A 88 -24.17 14.97 -1.82
CA GLY A 88 -25.39 15.65 -1.38
C GLY A 88 -25.80 16.83 -2.28
N SER A 89 -24.83 17.49 -2.93
CA SER A 89 -25.09 18.64 -3.81
C SER A 89 -25.70 18.28 -5.18
N VAL A 90 -25.69 17.01 -5.57
CA VAL A 90 -26.04 16.55 -6.93
C VAL A 90 -27.55 16.52 -7.20
N GLY A 91 -28.38 16.63 -6.16
CA GLY A 91 -29.85 16.56 -6.26
C GLY A 91 -30.36 15.12 -6.36
N SER A 92 -31.50 14.84 -5.71
CA SER A 92 -32.09 13.49 -5.64
C SER A 92 -32.67 12.99 -6.97
N ASP A 93 -32.90 13.89 -7.93
CA ASP A 93 -33.32 13.58 -9.30
C ASP A 93 -32.23 12.86 -10.12
N ARG A 94 -30.98 12.85 -9.63
CA ARG A 94 -29.80 12.30 -10.33
C ARG A 94 -29.17 11.13 -9.58
N ALA A 95 -30.00 10.19 -9.14
CA ALA A 95 -29.57 9.02 -8.36
C ALA A 95 -28.40 8.22 -8.98
N VAL A 96 -28.33 8.13 -10.31
CA VAL A 96 -27.22 7.46 -11.02
C VAL A 96 -25.89 8.20 -10.81
N LEU A 97 -25.89 9.52 -10.97
CA LEU A 97 -24.69 10.34 -10.78
C LEU A 97 -24.27 10.36 -9.31
N GLN A 98 -25.23 10.46 -8.39
CA GLN A 98 -24.97 10.30 -6.95
C GLN A 98 -24.29 8.96 -6.66
N SER A 99 -24.79 7.86 -7.24
CA SER A 99 -24.24 6.53 -7.03
C SER A 99 -22.81 6.39 -7.53
N ILE A 100 -22.53 6.94 -8.72
CA ILE A 100 -21.16 6.98 -9.26
C ILE A 100 -20.26 7.79 -8.32
N LEU A 101 -20.64 9.02 -7.96
CA LEU A 101 -19.80 9.88 -7.12
C LEU A 101 -19.56 9.28 -5.72
N ALA A 102 -20.60 8.72 -5.10
CA ALA A 102 -20.50 8.04 -3.81
C ALA A 102 -19.52 6.86 -3.86
N SER A 103 -19.51 6.11 -4.96
CA SER A 103 -18.59 4.98 -5.16
C SER A 103 -17.11 5.39 -5.14
N TYR A 104 -16.78 6.62 -5.51
CA TYR A 104 -15.39 7.13 -5.46
C TYR A 104 -15.04 7.81 -4.13
N GLY A 105 -16.02 8.10 -3.26
CA GLY A 105 -15.80 8.84 -2.02
C GLY A 105 -14.79 8.15 -1.08
N GLY A 106 -14.96 6.85 -0.87
CA GLY A 106 -14.04 6.05 -0.05
C GLY A 106 -12.62 6.00 -0.62
N ALA A 107 -12.49 5.84 -1.95
CA ALA A 107 -11.19 5.89 -2.63
C ALA A 107 -10.47 7.23 -2.40
N VAL A 108 -11.18 8.34 -2.60
CA VAL A 108 -10.64 9.69 -2.38
C VAL A 108 -10.22 9.87 -0.93
N ALA A 109 -11.02 9.38 0.03
CA ALA A 109 -10.70 9.47 1.45
C ALA A 109 -9.47 8.64 1.84
N GLY A 110 -9.43 7.36 1.45
CA GLY A 110 -8.31 6.48 1.73
C GLY A 110 -7.00 7.01 1.16
N LEU A 111 -7.03 7.41 -0.12
CA LEU A 111 -5.87 7.96 -0.82
C LEU A 111 -5.44 9.31 -0.25
N SER A 112 -6.36 10.20 0.14
CA SER A 112 -6.00 11.49 0.75
C SER A 112 -5.34 11.31 2.12
N GLY A 113 -5.85 10.38 2.95
CA GLY A 113 -5.25 10.02 4.23
C GLY A 113 -3.83 9.50 4.06
N PHE A 114 -3.63 8.55 3.14
CA PHE A 114 -2.30 8.03 2.82
C PHE A 114 -1.38 9.09 2.24
N ALA A 115 -1.83 9.85 1.24
CA ALA A 115 -1.04 10.87 0.55
C ALA A 115 -0.58 11.98 1.53
N THR A 116 -1.46 12.41 2.44
CA THR A 116 -1.11 13.40 3.46
C THR A 116 0.03 12.91 4.33
N VAL A 117 -0.02 11.65 4.79
CA VAL A 117 1.07 11.06 5.59
C VAL A 117 2.34 10.91 4.76
N TYR A 118 2.25 10.46 3.52
CA TYR A 118 3.40 10.31 2.63
C TYR A 118 4.12 11.65 2.41
N LEU A 119 3.36 12.69 2.04
CA LEU A 119 3.89 14.02 1.74
C LEU A 119 4.46 14.73 2.98
N THR A 120 3.81 14.61 4.14
CA THR A 120 4.26 15.28 5.38
C THR A 120 5.40 14.56 6.09
N SER A 121 5.57 13.26 5.86
CA SER A 121 6.57 12.46 6.58
C SER A 121 7.91 12.35 5.87
N GLY A 122 7.99 12.66 4.57
CA GLY A 122 9.20 12.48 3.76
C GLY A 122 9.71 11.04 3.71
N ARG A 123 8.82 10.07 3.95
CA ARG A 123 9.15 8.64 4.04
C ARG A 123 9.08 7.98 2.67
N SER A 124 9.90 6.95 2.46
CA SER A 124 9.77 6.11 1.26
C SER A 124 8.50 5.27 1.30
N LEU A 125 7.97 4.91 0.13
CA LEU A 125 6.80 4.03 0.01
C LEU A 125 7.01 2.68 0.70
N ALA A 126 8.24 2.15 0.68
CA ALA A 126 8.60 0.92 1.39
C ALA A 126 8.49 1.06 2.92
N ALA A 127 8.74 2.26 3.46
CA ALA A 127 8.54 2.57 4.88
C ALA A 127 7.07 2.52 5.29
N LEU A 128 6.18 2.81 4.33
CA LEU A 128 4.72 2.73 4.47
C LEU A 128 4.18 1.36 4.05
N GLY A 129 5.04 0.32 3.99
CA GLY A 129 4.60 -1.05 3.78
C GLY A 129 4.31 -1.43 2.32
N LEU A 130 4.48 -0.54 1.34
CA LEU A 130 4.33 -0.90 -0.07
C LEU A 130 5.48 -1.81 -0.49
N ARG A 131 5.16 -3.07 -0.79
CA ARG A 131 6.12 -4.11 -1.15
C ARG A 131 5.57 -4.92 -2.32
N ARG A 132 6.47 -5.45 -3.14
CA ARG A 132 6.10 -6.43 -4.17
C ARG A 132 5.72 -7.75 -3.49
N VAL A 133 4.56 -8.27 -3.86
CA VAL A 133 4.03 -9.54 -3.36
C VAL A 133 4.27 -10.63 -4.41
N PRO A 134 4.77 -11.82 -4.03
CA PRO A 134 4.91 -12.94 -4.97
C PRO A 134 3.54 -13.40 -5.48
N ALA A 135 3.44 -13.76 -6.76
CA ALA A 135 2.17 -14.16 -7.39
C ALA A 135 1.38 -15.26 -6.65
N PRO A 136 1.99 -16.30 -6.04
CA PRO A 136 1.23 -17.29 -5.28
C PRO A 136 0.36 -16.70 -4.15
N TRP A 137 0.85 -15.65 -3.48
CA TRP A 137 0.08 -14.98 -2.44
C TRP A 137 -1.09 -14.18 -3.00
N LEU A 138 -0.99 -13.68 -4.24
CA LEU A 138 -2.10 -13.02 -4.92
C LEU A 138 -3.19 -14.03 -5.28
N PHE A 139 -2.83 -15.22 -5.78
CA PHE A 139 -3.80 -16.28 -6.04
C PHE A 139 -4.50 -16.75 -4.78
N LEU A 140 -3.76 -16.91 -3.67
CA LEU A 140 -4.34 -17.22 -2.37
C LEU A 140 -5.32 -16.13 -1.92
N ALA A 141 -4.96 -14.85 -2.05
CA ALA A 141 -5.82 -13.74 -1.69
C ALA A 141 -7.11 -13.71 -2.53
N VAL A 142 -7.01 -13.94 -3.84
CA VAL A 142 -8.18 -14.06 -4.73
C VAL A 142 -9.07 -15.23 -4.31
N GLY A 143 -8.48 -16.40 -4.06
CA GLY A 143 -9.23 -17.59 -3.63
C GLY A 143 -9.95 -17.38 -2.30
N LEU A 144 -9.27 -16.80 -1.31
CA LEU A 144 -9.88 -16.47 -0.01
C LEU A 144 -10.96 -15.40 -0.14
N GLY A 145 -10.76 -14.39 -0.98
CA GLY A 145 -11.76 -13.35 -1.26
C GLY A 145 -13.02 -13.92 -1.90
N ALA A 146 -12.87 -14.75 -2.94
CA ALA A 146 -13.99 -15.41 -3.60
C ALA A 146 -14.73 -16.37 -2.65
N GLY A 147 -13.99 -17.14 -1.85
CA GLY A 147 -14.56 -18.03 -0.84
C GLY A 147 -15.34 -17.27 0.25
N GLY A 148 -14.77 -16.16 0.75
CA GLY A 148 -15.44 -15.29 1.71
C GLY A 148 -16.70 -14.63 1.16
N PHE A 149 -16.67 -14.19 -0.10
CA PHE A 149 -17.85 -13.65 -0.78
C PHE A 149 -18.95 -14.71 -0.93
N GLY A 150 -18.62 -15.92 -1.38
CA GLY A 150 -19.58 -17.03 -1.48
C GLY A 150 -20.17 -17.41 -0.11
N ALA A 151 -19.34 -17.48 0.92
CA ALA A 151 -19.80 -17.70 2.30
C ALA A 151 -20.74 -16.58 2.78
N SER A 152 -20.44 -15.32 2.45
CA SER A 152 -21.30 -14.18 2.80
C SER A 152 -22.69 -14.30 2.18
N ILE A 153 -22.78 -14.63 0.88
CA ILE A 153 -24.07 -14.85 0.21
C ILE A 153 -24.86 -15.97 0.90
N LEU A 154 -24.20 -17.10 1.18
CA LEU A 154 -24.83 -18.25 1.83
C LEU A 154 -25.36 -17.91 3.22
N ILE A 155 -24.56 -17.22 4.03
CA ILE A 155 -24.95 -16.81 5.38
C ILE A 155 -26.14 -15.84 5.33
N GLN A 156 -26.10 -14.84 4.44
CA GLN A 156 -27.20 -13.89 4.29
C GLN A 156 -28.49 -14.57 3.84
N ASP A 157 -28.40 -15.53 2.92
CA ASP A 157 -29.56 -16.29 2.45
C ASP A 157 -30.16 -17.17 3.56
N LEU A 158 -29.31 -17.91 4.28
CA LEU A 158 -29.73 -18.71 5.42
C LEU A 158 -30.38 -17.83 6.50
N TYR A 159 -29.79 -16.68 6.79
CA TYR A 159 -30.31 -15.76 7.80
C TYR A 159 -31.71 -15.24 7.44
N ARG A 160 -31.90 -14.82 6.17
CA ARG A 160 -33.22 -14.41 5.64
C ARG A 160 -34.24 -15.52 5.75
N ASN A 161 -33.89 -16.73 5.35
CA ASN A 161 -34.82 -17.86 5.27
C ASN A 161 -35.17 -18.45 6.65
N VAL A 162 -34.27 -18.37 7.63
CA VAL A 162 -34.48 -18.91 8.99
C VAL A 162 -35.14 -17.89 9.91
N PHE A 163 -34.69 -16.64 9.88
CA PHE A 163 -35.12 -15.62 10.85
C PHE A 163 -36.10 -14.60 10.27
N GLY A 164 -36.32 -14.57 8.95
CA GLY A 164 -37.28 -13.67 8.31
C GLY A 164 -36.86 -12.19 8.29
N PHE A 165 -35.62 -11.87 8.65
CA PHE A 165 -35.11 -10.50 8.61
C PHE A 165 -34.61 -10.15 7.21
N SER A 166 -35.06 -9.02 6.67
CA SER A 166 -34.46 -8.41 5.48
C SER A 166 -33.34 -7.46 5.89
N GLU A 167 -32.12 -7.72 5.44
CA GLU A 167 -31.01 -6.78 5.62
C GLU A 167 -31.10 -5.62 4.64
N ALA A 168 -30.54 -4.47 5.03
CA ALA A 168 -30.36 -3.35 4.13
C ALA A 168 -29.41 -3.76 2.99
N ASP A 169 -29.73 -3.35 1.77
CA ASP A 169 -28.90 -3.65 0.60
C ASP A 169 -27.56 -2.91 0.68
N THR A 170 -26.52 -3.62 1.10
CA THR A 170 -25.14 -3.12 1.16
C THR A 170 -24.58 -2.73 -0.22
N GLN A 171 -25.22 -3.21 -1.29
CA GLN A 171 -24.85 -2.94 -2.67
C GLN A 171 -25.83 -2.00 -3.38
N ALA A 172 -26.69 -1.29 -2.64
CA ALA A 172 -27.72 -0.41 -3.21
C ALA A 172 -27.16 0.58 -4.24
N VAL A 173 -25.99 1.17 -3.97
CA VAL A 173 -25.29 2.10 -4.87
C VAL A 173 -24.91 1.43 -6.20
N LEU A 174 -24.41 0.20 -6.17
CA LEU A 174 -24.11 -0.56 -7.40
C LEU A 174 -25.40 -1.03 -8.09
N HIS A 175 -26.44 -1.36 -7.34
CA HIS A 175 -27.72 -1.81 -7.87
C HIS A 175 -28.39 -0.69 -8.69
N VAL A 176 -28.42 0.54 -8.16
CA VAL A 176 -28.93 1.72 -8.88
C VAL A 176 -28.15 1.97 -10.17
N ALA A 177 -26.82 1.86 -10.11
CA ALA A 177 -25.97 2.00 -11.29
C ALA A 177 -26.22 0.89 -12.32
N MET A 178 -26.43 -0.36 -11.87
CA MET A 178 -26.72 -1.52 -12.72
C MET A 178 -28.06 -1.41 -13.45
N GLN A 179 -29.11 -0.95 -12.77
CA GLN A 179 -30.42 -0.70 -13.39
C GLN A 179 -30.36 0.39 -14.47
N SER A 180 -29.34 1.26 -14.40
CA SER A 180 -29.13 2.38 -15.33
C SER A 180 -28.25 2.01 -16.55
N GLY A 181 -27.78 0.77 -16.62
CA GLY A 181 -27.00 0.23 -17.73
C GLY A 181 -25.55 -0.10 -17.39
N ILE A 182 -24.86 -0.74 -18.34
CA ILE A 182 -23.51 -1.30 -18.11
C ILE A 182 -22.45 -0.22 -17.84
N PHE A 183 -22.58 0.97 -18.44
CA PHE A 183 -21.59 2.02 -18.29
C PHE A 183 -21.63 2.69 -16.90
N PRO A 184 -22.78 3.15 -16.38
CA PRO A 184 -22.88 3.61 -15.00
C PRO A 184 -22.43 2.56 -13.99
N PHE A 185 -22.83 1.30 -14.21
CA PHE A 185 -22.37 0.18 -13.38
C PHE A 185 -20.85 0.04 -13.37
N ALA A 186 -20.21 0.03 -14.54
CA ALA A 186 -18.75 -0.11 -14.63
C ALA A 186 -18.02 1.02 -13.88
N LEU A 187 -18.51 2.26 -13.97
CA LEU A 187 -17.95 3.39 -13.23
C LEU A 187 -18.12 3.23 -11.72
N ALA A 188 -19.33 2.90 -11.26
CA ALA A 188 -19.59 2.66 -9.83
C ALA A 188 -18.78 1.48 -9.30
N PHE A 189 -18.66 0.40 -10.07
CA PHE A 189 -17.86 -0.77 -9.73
C PHE A 189 -16.37 -0.43 -9.59
N VAL A 190 -15.81 0.32 -10.54
CA VAL A 190 -14.40 0.76 -10.45
C VAL A 190 -14.17 1.61 -9.21
N GLY A 191 -15.06 2.56 -8.92
CA GLY A 191 -14.95 3.39 -7.71
C GLY A 191 -15.07 2.55 -6.42
N GLY A 192 -16.17 1.83 -6.27
CA GLY A 192 -16.55 1.20 -5.00
C GLY A 192 -15.85 -0.13 -4.76
N ALA A 193 -15.74 -0.99 -5.77
CA ALA A 193 -15.20 -2.34 -5.60
C ALA A 193 -13.69 -2.44 -5.85
N ILE A 194 -13.09 -1.48 -6.55
CA ILE A 194 -11.65 -1.49 -6.87
C ILE A 194 -10.91 -0.37 -6.14
N LEU A 195 -11.26 0.89 -6.41
CA LEU A 195 -10.45 2.02 -5.93
C LEU A 195 -10.62 2.29 -4.45
N THR A 196 -11.82 2.14 -3.91
CA THR A 196 -12.10 2.32 -2.47
C THR A 196 -11.27 1.36 -1.61
N PRO A 197 -11.33 0.03 -1.79
CA PRO A 197 -10.51 -0.88 -0.98
C PRO A 197 -9.00 -0.66 -1.19
N ILE A 198 -8.56 -0.26 -2.39
CA ILE A 198 -7.15 0.10 -2.63
C ILE A 198 -6.75 1.32 -1.78
N GLY A 199 -7.56 2.38 -1.80
CA GLY A 199 -7.31 3.60 -1.03
C GLY A 199 -7.28 3.33 0.48
N GLU A 200 -8.24 2.55 0.96
CA GLU A 200 -8.31 2.14 2.36
C GLU A 200 -7.10 1.29 2.75
N ASP A 201 -6.71 0.29 1.96
CA ASP A 201 -5.54 -0.54 2.27
C ASP A 201 -4.26 0.28 2.38
N PHE A 202 -4.07 1.30 1.53
CA PHE A 202 -2.93 2.21 1.65
C PHE A 202 -2.88 2.90 3.02
N LEU A 203 -3.99 3.43 3.50
CA LEU A 203 -4.05 4.08 4.80
C LEU A 203 -3.98 3.06 5.94
N PHE A 204 -4.92 2.11 5.99
CA PHE A 204 -5.10 1.21 7.13
C PHE A 204 -3.98 0.18 7.25
N ARG A 205 -3.55 -0.44 6.15
CA ARG A 205 -2.44 -1.41 6.20
C ARG A 205 -1.08 -0.72 6.09
N GLY A 206 -0.97 0.25 5.18
CA GLY A 206 0.31 0.92 4.91
C GLY A 206 0.78 1.86 6.03
N VAL A 207 -0.15 2.63 6.61
CA VAL A 207 0.15 3.56 7.70
C VAL A 207 -0.21 2.97 9.06
N ILE A 208 -1.49 2.63 9.28
CA ILE A 208 -2.01 2.36 10.63
C ILE A 208 -1.46 1.05 11.19
N ALA A 209 -1.72 -0.08 10.52
CA ALA A 209 -1.22 -1.39 10.94
C ALA A 209 0.31 -1.41 11.04
N ASN A 210 0.99 -0.80 10.07
CA ASN A 210 2.44 -0.71 10.05
C ASN A 210 3.02 0.13 11.21
N ALA A 211 2.35 1.22 11.59
CA ALA A 211 2.70 2.00 12.78
C ALA A 211 2.46 1.20 14.07
N LEU A 212 1.40 0.40 14.12
CA LEU A 212 1.01 -0.40 15.29
C LEU A 212 1.84 -1.68 15.44
N ASN A 213 2.42 -2.21 14.36
CA ASN A 213 3.28 -3.40 14.39
C ASN A 213 4.48 -3.27 15.33
N LYS A 214 4.90 -2.05 15.67
CA LYS A 214 5.94 -1.82 16.70
C LYS A 214 5.52 -2.23 18.12
N TYR A 215 4.22 -2.41 18.36
CA TYR A 215 3.65 -2.92 19.61
C TYR A 215 3.30 -4.43 19.53
N GLY A 216 3.69 -5.09 18.44
CA GLY A 216 3.45 -6.52 18.21
C GLY A 216 2.38 -6.82 17.16
N LEU A 217 2.34 -8.08 16.73
CA LEU A 217 1.45 -8.57 15.66
C LEU A 217 -0.04 -8.31 15.97
N TRP A 218 -0.46 -8.58 17.20
CA TRP A 218 -1.86 -8.41 17.61
C TRP A 218 -2.29 -6.95 17.67
N ALA A 219 -1.39 -6.03 18.02
CA ALA A 219 -1.67 -4.60 17.90
C ALA A 219 -1.79 -4.20 16.42
N GLY A 220 -0.87 -4.71 15.59
CA GLY A 220 -0.88 -4.49 14.15
C GLY A 220 -2.18 -4.93 13.47
N VAL A 221 -2.72 -6.10 13.82
CA VAL A 221 -3.92 -6.68 13.20
C VAL A 221 -5.20 -6.29 13.95
N GLY A 222 -5.25 -6.54 15.26
CA GLY A 222 -6.46 -6.37 16.06
C GLY A 222 -6.84 -4.91 16.25
N LEU A 223 -5.88 -4.06 16.66
CA LEU A 223 -6.18 -2.65 16.88
C LEU A 223 -6.40 -1.89 15.56
N SER A 224 -5.71 -2.24 14.47
CA SER A 224 -6.04 -1.64 13.16
C SER A 224 -7.43 -2.02 12.66
N ALA A 225 -7.84 -3.29 12.87
CA ALA A 225 -9.19 -3.75 12.51
C ALA A 225 -10.26 -3.06 13.37
N LEU A 226 -10.00 -2.86 14.66
CA LEU A 226 -10.88 -2.09 15.54
C LEU A 226 -11.02 -0.64 15.06
N ILE A 227 -9.90 0.03 14.74
CA ILE A 227 -9.93 1.41 14.21
C ILE A 227 -10.72 1.46 12.90
N PHE A 228 -10.49 0.51 11.98
CA PHE A 228 -11.23 0.41 10.72
C PHE A 228 -12.75 0.28 10.97
N GLY A 229 -13.16 -0.62 11.86
CA GLY A 229 -14.57 -0.80 12.22
C GLY A 229 -15.19 0.44 12.89
N ILE A 230 -14.45 1.13 13.77
CA ILE A 230 -14.92 2.37 14.40
C ILE A 230 -15.15 3.46 13.35
N VAL A 231 -14.20 3.66 12.43
CA VAL A 231 -14.32 4.67 11.37
C VAL A 231 -15.58 4.42 10.53
N HIS A 232 -15.81 3.17 10.11
CA HIS A 232 -17.00 2.80 9.34
C HIS A 232 -18.32 2.98 10.11
N GLN A 233 -18.30 2.79 11.44
CA GLN A 233 -19.49 3.05 12.25
C GLN A 233 -19.75 4.53 12.48
N LEU A 234 -18.70 5.34 12.59
CA LEU A 234 -18.81 6.80 12.67
C LEU A 234 -19.40 7.37 11.36
N ASP A 235 -19.09 6.76 10.22
CA ASP A 235 -19.67 7.12 8.92
C ASP A 235 -21.16 6.72 8.80
N SER A 236 -21.58 5.72 9.58
CA SER A 236 -22.96 5.24 9.67
C SER A 236 -23.81 6.02 10.69
N PHE A 237 -23.26 7.03 11.38
CA PHE A 237 -24.05 7.87 12.28
C PHE A 237 -25.04 8.73 11.48
N SER A 238 -26.29 8.29 11.55
CA SER A 238 -27.52 8.92 11.09
C SER A 238 -27.78 10.34 11.62
N CYS A 239 -26.83 11.00 12.29
CA CYS A 239 -26.97 12.37 12.78
C CYS A 239 -26.93 13.43 11.68
N LEU A 240 -26.53 13.09 10.44
CA LEU A 240 -26.59 14.01 9.28
C LEU A 240 -27.73 13.71 8.31
N GLN A 241 -28.51 12.65 8.56
CA GLN A 241 -29.74 12.37 7.79
C GLN A 241 -30.87 13.42 7.96
N PRO A 242 -31.03 14.15 9.09
CA PRO A 242 -32.15 15.10 9.21
C PRO A 242 -31.99 16.39 8.40
N LEU A 243 -30.84 16.63 7.75
CA LEU A 243 -30.59 17.89 7.03
C LEU A 243 -30.99 17.85 5.55
N TRP A 244 -31.49 16.71 5.06
CA TRP A 244 -31.77 16.50 3.64
C TRP A 244 -33.10 15.79 3.35
N ALA A 245 -34.00 15.75 4.34
CA ALA A 245 -35.40 15.38 4.16
C ALA A 245 -36.27 16.63 3.94
#